data_AF-C4XTG5-F1
#
_entry.id   AF-C4XTG5-F1
#
_cell.length_a   1.000
_cell.length_b   1.000
_cell.length_c   1.000
_cell.angle_alpha   90.00
_cell.angle_beta   90.00
_cell.angle_gamma   90.00
#
_symmetry.space_group_name_H-M   'P 1'
#
loop_
_entity.id
_entity.type
_entity.pdbx_description
1 polymer ?
#
loop_
_entity_poly.entity_id
_entity_poly.type
_entity_poly.pdbx_seq_one_letter_code
_entity_poly.pdbx_strand_id
1 'polypeptide(L)' 'MPDVRKEALAAAEAQTLRCRTLVRELARLVRDLLEHGLVPQEREPAARTLLDRADMFTE' A
#
# COMPACT_ATOMS: atom_id res chain seq x y z
N MET A 1 -9.23 27.62 -20.03
CA MET A 1 -8.43 26.38 -19.85
C MET A 1 -7.78 26.18 -18.45
N PRO A 2 -8.31 26.70 -17.31
CA PRO A 2 -7.84 26.30 -15.97
C PRO A 2 -8.53 25.05 -15.37
N ASP A 3 -9.62 24.54 -15.96
CA ASP A 3 -10.38 23.39 -15.40
C ASP A 3 -9.68 22.04 -15.54
N VAL A 4 -9.12 21.73 -16.72
CA VAL A 4 -8.50 20.42 -16.98
C VAL A 4 -7.36 20.11 -16.00
N ARG A 5 -6.58 21.12 -15.60
CA ARG A 5 -5.50 20.94 -14.61
C ARG A 5 -6.05 20.66 -13.21
N LYS A 6 -7.16 21.29 -12.82
CA LYS A 6 -7.80 21.07 -11.52
C LYS A 6 -8.46 19.69 -11.45
N GLU A 7 -9.13 19.29 -12.51
CA GLU A 7 -9.74 17.95 -12.63
C GLU A 7 -8.68 16.86 -12.62
N ALA A 8 -7.57 17.04 -13.36
CA ALA A 8 -6.45 16.10 -13.35
C ALA A 8 -5.82 15.96 -11.95
N LEU A 9 -5.67 17.07 -11.23
CA LEU A 9 -5.17 17.04 -9.85
C LEU A 9 -6.12 16.29 -8.91
N ALA A 10 -7.41 16.62 -8.94
CA ALA A 10 -8.42 15.95 -8.12
C ALA A 10 -8.51 14.44 -8.41
N ALA A 11 -8.39 14.05 -9.69
CA ALA A 11 -8.34 12.65 -10.08
C ALA A 11 -7.08 11.93 -9.56
N ALA A 12 -5.91 12.60 -9.61
CA ALA A 12 -4.66 12.06 -9.09
C ALA A 12 -4.69 11.91 -7.56
N GLU A 13 -5.28 12.87 -6.84
CA GLU A 13 -5.47 12.80 -5.39
C GLU A 13 -6.41 11.66 -5.00
N ALA A 14 -7.56 11.56 -5.67
CA ALA A 14 -8.51 10.46 -5.46
C ALA A 14 -7.86 9.09 -5.73
N GLN A 15 -7.06 8.99 -6.81
CA GLN A 15 -6.32 7.76 -7.11
C GLN A 15 -5.27 7.45 -6.05
N THR A 16 -4.55 8.47 -5.56
CA THR A 16 -3.55 8.31 -4.50
C THR A 16 -4.19 7.77 -3.21
N LEU A 17 -5.36 8.31 -2.84
CA LEU A 17 -6.10 7.83 -1.68
C LEU A 17 -6.56 6.37 -1.85
N ARG A 18 -7.05 6.00 -3.04
CA ARG A 18 -7.40 4.61 -3.35
C ARG A 18 -6.20 3.68 -3.25
N CYS A 19 -5.06 4.07 -3.81
CA CYS A 19 -3.82 3.29 -3.73
C CYS A 19 -3.38 3.10 -2.28
N ARG A 20 -3.40 4.16 -1.46
CA ARG A 20 -3.04 4.07 -0.03
C ARG A 20 -3.95 3.12 0.73
N THR A 21 -5.26 3.15 0.45
CA THR A 21 -6.23 2.24 1.08
C THR A 21 -5.91 0.79 0.73
N LEU A 22 -5.71 0.48 -0.55
CA LEU A 22 -5.36 -0.86 -1.01
C LEU A 22 -4.04 -1.36 -0.39
N VAL A 23 -3.01 -0.50 -0.33
CA VAL A 23 -1.72 -0.86 0.28
C VAL A 23 -1.88 -1.18 1.76
N ARG A 24 -2.72 -0.45 2.52
CA ARG A 24 -3.03 -0.77 3.92
C ARG A 24 -3.70 -2.14 4.07
N GLU A 25 -4.67 -2.45 3.22
CA GLU A 25 -5.36 -3.75 3.22
C GLU A 25 -4.41 -4.91 2.91
N LEU A 26 -3.57 -4.76 1.88
CA LEU A 26 -2.56 -5.75 1.52
C LEU A 26 -1.51 -5.91 2.63
N ALA A 27 -1.04 -4.83 3.25
CA ALA A 27 -0.10 -4.89 4.36
C ALA A 27 -0.71 -5.61 5.58
N ARG A 28 -2.00 -5.40 5.85
CA ARG A 28 -2.72 -6.16 6.89
C ARG A 28 -2.74 -7.65 6.58
N LEU A 29 -3.10 -8.03 5.35
CA LEU A 29 -3.09 -9.43 4.94
C LEU A 29 -1.70 -10.07 5.09
N VAL A 30 -0.64 -9.37 4.69
CA VAL A 30 0.74 -9.87 4.82
C VAL A 30 1.15 -10.02 6.29
N ARG A 31 0.75 -9.10 7.17
CA ARG A 31 0.94 -9.24 8.63
C ARG A 31 0.24 -10.49 9.15
N ASP A 32 -1.02 -10.69 8.81
CA ASP A 32 -1.79 -11.86 9.23
C ASP A 32 -1.12 -13.17 8.74
N LEU A 33 -0.65 -13.22 7.49
CA LEU A 33 0.06 -14.38 6.94
C LEU A 33 1.37 -14.68 7.69
N LEU A 34 2.13 -13.65 8.08
CA LEU A 34 3.35 -13.80 8.88
C LEU A 34 3.04 -14.33 10.28
N GLU A 35 2.02 -13.77 10.93
CA GLU A 35 1.58 -14.18 12.28
C GLU A 35 1.10 -15.63 12.31
N HIS A 36 0.47 -16.09 11.23
CA HIS A 36 0.02 -17.48 11.08
C HIS A 36 1.09 -18.44 10.55
N GLY A 37 2.32 -17.98 10.27
CA GLY A 37 3.38 -18.83 9.72
C GLY A 37 3.10 -19.35 8.31
N LEU A 38 2.28 -18.62 7.54
CA LEU A 38 1.88 -18.98 6.17
C LEU A 38 2.85 -18.43 5.11
N VAL A 39 3.81 -17.60 5.52
CA VAL A 39 4.88 -17.10 4.65
C VAL A 39 6.06 -18.07 4.72
N PRO A 40 6.57 -18.59 3.58
CA PRO A 40 7.79 -19.38 3.55
C PRO A 40 8.97 -18.62 4.17
N GLN A 41 9.83 -19.30 4.94
CA GLN A 41 10.93 -18.67 5.68
C GLN A 41 11.86 -17.86 4.78
N GLU A 42 12.14 -18.35 3.58
CA GLU A 42 12.97 -17.67 2.58
C GLU A 42 12.33 -16.36 2.05
N ARG A 43 11.03 -16.18 2.22
CA ARG A 43 10.27 -14.99 1.83
C ARG A 43 9.99 -14.03 2.98
N GLU A 44 10.17 -14.44 4.23
CA GLU A 44 9.93 -13.59 5.40
C GLU A 44 10.69 -12.24 5.34
N PRO A 45 11.99 -12.18 4.97
CA PRO A 45 12.70 -10.90 4.90
C PRO A 45 12.09 -9.94 3.87
N ALA A 46 11.63 -10.49 2.74
CA ALA A 46 10.96 -9.72 1.70
C ALA A 46 9.58 -9.23 2.16
N ALA A 47 8.81 -10.09 2.84
CA ALA A 47 7.52 -9.72 3.41
C ALA A 47 7.66 -8.60 4.45
N ARG A 48 8.65 -8.67 5.35
CA ARG A 48 8.95 -7.59 6.32
C ARG A 48 9.34 -6.29 5.62
N THR A 49 10.23 -6.36 4.63
CA THR A 49 10.62 -5.19 3.81
C THR A 49 9.41 -4.55 3.11
N LEU A 50 8.46 -5.37 2.62
CA LEU A 50 7.24 -4.88 1.99
C LEU A 50 6.33 -4.16 2.99
N LEU A 51 6.22 -4.67 4.22
CA LEU A 51 5.46 -4.02 5.29
C LEU A 51 6.07 -2.67 5.68
N ASP A 52 7.39 -2.60 5.85
CA ASP A 52 8.08 -1.35 6.18
C ASP A 52 7.83 -0.28 5.10
N ARG A 53 7.89 -0.66 3.82
CA ARG A 53 7.61 0.24 2.69
C ARG A 53 6.13 0.61 2.59
N ALA A 54 5.23 -0.30 2.94
CA ALA A 54 3.80 -0.03 2.96
C ALA A 54 3.45 1.00 4.02
N ASP A 55 4.06 0.92 5.21
CA ASP A 55 3.86 1.91 6.27
C ASP A 55 4.36 3.29 5.79
N MET A 56 5.57 3.40 5.22
CA MET A 56 6.07 4.66 4.63
C MET A 56 5.17 5.28 3.55
N PHE A 57 4.51 4.46 2.71
CA PHE A 57 3.64 4.93 1.64
C PHE A 57 2.27 5.40 2.15
N THR A 58 1.83 4.84 3.28
CA THR A 58 0.48 5.02 3.82
C THR A 58 0.40 5.96 5.01
N GLU A 59 1.53 6.32 5.63
CA GLU A 59 1.71 7.51 6.47
C GLU A 59 1.65 8.82 5.63
#